data_AF-A0A519G1J8-F1
#
_entry.id   AF-A0A519G1J8-F1
#
_cell.length_a   1.000
_cell.length_b   1.000
_cell.length_c   1.000
_cell.angle_alpha   90.00
_cell.angle_beta   90.00
_cell.angle_gamma   90.00
#
_symmetry.space_group_name_H-M   'P 1'
#
loop_
_entity.id
_entity.type
_entity.pdbx_description
1 polymer ?
#
loop_
_entity_poly.entity_id
_entity_poly.type
_entity_poly.pdbx_seq_one_letter_code
_entity_poly.pdbx_strand_id
1 'polypeptide(L)'
;RADIARDAGSLLRGGALDHAVATSKTFRSLSRICGAAPSSEGLHVRRLLQADELEDWLPKLVEMTKDEIAELPGVSPDRAHQVVAGAFVASAVFDIFDLTELEICPWALREGIILDRLDKLSLLD
;
A
#
# COMPACT_ATOMS: atom_id res chain seq x y z
N ARG A 1 7.48 -12.96 5.34
CA ARG A 1 7.57 -12.49 6.74
C ARG A 1 9.01 -12.40 7.22
N ALA A 2 9.76 -13.51 7.31
CA ALA A 2 11.15 -13.51 7.80
C ALA A 2 12.08 -12.49 7.11
N ASP A 3 11.98 -12.34 5.78
CA ASP A 3 12.81 -11.37 5.06
C ASP A 3 12.49 -9.91 5.41
N ILE A 4 11.21 -9.57 5.61
CA ILE A 4 10.79 -8.23 6.04
C ILE A 4 11.25 -7.96 7.48
N ALA A 5 11.12 -8.96 8.35
CA ALA A 5 11.48 -8.83 9.76
C ALA A 5 12.99 -8.59 9.98
N ARG A 6 13.84 -9.11 9.07
CA ARG A 6 15.29 -8.93 9.13
C ARG A 6 15.69 -7.46 9.19
N ASP A 7 15.04 -6.63 8.39
CA ASP A 7 15.37 -5.21 8.30
C ASP A 7 14.49 -4.34 9.21
N ALA A 8 13.31 -4.83 9.62
CA ALA A 8 12.38 -4.11 10.49
C ALA A 8 13.00 -3.65 11.82
N GLY A 9 13.86 -4.48 12.42
CA GLY A 9 14.57 -4.13 13.65
C GLY A 9 15.48 -2.90 13.49
N SER A 10 15.89 -2.55 12.27
CA SER A 10 16.66 -1.32 12.04
C SER A 10 15.82 -0.06 12.09
N LEU A 11 14.57 -0.15 11.64
CA LEU A 11 13.62 0.96 11.59
C LEU A 11 13.03 1.22 12.98
N LEU A 12 12.69 0.16 13.71
CA LEU A 12 12.06 0.24 15.04
C LEU A 12 13.02 0.71 16.15
N ARG A 13 14.34 0.71 15.92
CA ARG A 13 15.32 1.24 16.89
C ARG A 13 15.11 2.72 17.22
N GLY A 14 14.50 3.47 16.30
CA GLY A 14 14.22 4.90 16.49
C GLY A 14 13.02 5.20 17.39
N GLY A 15 12.22 4.19 17.73
CA GLY A 15 10.95 4.37 18.46
C GLY A 15 9.75 3.81 17.68
N ALA A 16 8.56 4.01 18.25
CA ALA A 16 7.31 3.65 17.60
C ALA A 16 7.07 4.53 16.37
N LEU A 17 6.36 3.98 15.37
CA LEU A 17 5.98 4.71 14.17
C LEU A 17 4.78 5.60 14.48
N ASP A 18 4.90 6.90 14.26
CA ASP A 18 3.79 7.85 14.43
C ASP A 18 2.75 7.77 13.31
N HIS A 19 3.22 7.48 12.09
CA HIS A 19 2.38 7.44 10.90
C HIS A 19 2.97 6.50 9.84
N ALA A 20 2.15 5.61 9.30
CA ALA A 20 2.55 4.64 8.30
C ALA A 20 1.82 4.87 6.99
N VAL A 21 2.58 4.95 5.90
CA VAL A 21 2.10 5.31 4.57
C VAL A 21 2.50 4.23 3.57
N ALA A 22 1.56 3.86 2.70
CA ALA A 22 1.81 2.97 1.59
C ALA A 22 1.51 3.65 0.25
N THR A 23 2.26 3.27 -0.78
CA THR A 23 2.19 3.89 -2.11
C THR A 23 2.01 2.83 -3.21
N SER A 24 1.95 3.29 -4.46
CA SER A 24 1.96 2.43 -5.66
C SER A 24 0.67 1.63 -5.88
N LYS A 25 0.61 0.87 -6.99
CA LYS A 25 -0.64 0.25 -7.45
C LYS A 25 -1.13 -0.86 -6.51
N THR A 26 -0.27 -1.72 -6.01
CA THR A 26 -0.65 -2.84 -5.14
C THR A 26 -1.42 -2.38 -3.90
N PHE A 27 -0.85 -1.47 -3.10
CA PHE A 27 -1.52 -0.98 -1.89
C PHE A 27 -2.77 -0.15 -2.21
N ARG A 28 -2.79 0.61 -3.31
CA ARG A 28 -4.01 1.30 -3.79
C ARG A 28 -5.11 0.32 -4.20
N SER A 29 -4.77 -0.80 -4.81
CA SER A 29 -5.73 -1.84 -5.17
C SER A 29 -6.25 -2.55 -3.92
N LEU A 30 -5.37 -2.93 -2.99
CA LEU A 30 -5.76 -3.56 -1.73
C LEU A 30 -6.68 -2.65 -0.90
N SER A 31 -6.35 -1.36 -0.75
CA SER A 31 -7.25 -0.43 -0.05
C SER A 31 -8.59 -0.30 -0.74
N ARG A 32 -8.62 -0.30 -2.08
CA ARG A 32 -9.88 -0.23 -2.83
C ARG A 32 -10.73 -1.48 -2.68
N ILE A 33 -10.11 -2.66 -2.68
CA ILE A 33 -10.77 -3.95 -2.36
C ILE A 33 -11.36 -3.89 -0.95
N CYS A 34 -10.59 -3.38 0.01
CA CYS A 34 -10.98 -3.20 1.40
C CYS A 34 -11.85 -1.95 1.66
N GLY A 35 -12.56 -1.45 0.64
CA GLY A 35 -13.59 -0.42 0.83
C GLY A 35 -13.16 1.04 0.74
N ALA A 36 -11.88 1.37 0.58
CA ALA A 36 -11.43 2.76 0.45
C ALA A 36 -12.07 3.47 -0.76
N ALA A 37 -12.31 4.78 -0.66
CA ALA A 37 -12.95 5.57 -1.72
C ALA A 37 -12.25 5.45 -3.10
N PRO A 38 -12.99 5.39 -4.22
CA PRO A 38 -12.40 5.43 -5.56
C PRO A 38 -11.72 6.77 -5.87
N SER A 39 -10.81 6.80 -6.84
CA SER A 39 -10.11 8.02 -7.25
C SER A 39 -11.05 9.12 -7.78
N SER A 40 -12.24 8.75 -8.28
CA SER A 40 -13.26 9.68 -8.78
C SER A 40 -13.84 10.60 -7.70
N GLU A 41 -13.74 10.24 -6.42
CA GLU A 41 -14.17 11.10 -5.31
C GLU A 41 -13.17 12.25 -5.03
N GLY A 42 -12.05 12.28 -5.74
CA GLY A 42 -11.11 13.40 -5.70
C GLY A 42 -9.75 13.03 -5.12
N LEU A 43 -8.78 13.90 -5.44
CA LEU A 43 -7.37 13.69 -5.11
C LEU A 43 -7.09 13.78 -3.60
N HIS A 44 -7.79 14.67 -2.89
CA HIS A 44 -7.55 14.96 -1.47
C HIS A 44 -8.35 14.07 -0.52
N VAL A 45 -9.12 13.10 -1.03
CA VAL A 45 -9.83 12.15 -0.18
C VAL A 45 -8.82 11.23 0.50
N ARG A 46 -8.81 11.26 1.83
CA ARG A 46 -8.00 10.36 2.66
C ARG A 46 -8.45 8.92 2.43
N ARG A 47 -7.50 8.03 2.17
CA ARG A 47 -7.75 6.62 1.88
C ARG A 47 -6.88 5.77 2.77
N LEU A 48 -7.48 4.76 3.39
CA LEU A 48 -6.83 3.90 4.36
C LEU A 48 -6.95 2.45 3.90
N LEU A 49 -5.94 1.66 4.21
CA LEU A 49 -6.05 0.21 4.28
C LEU A 49 -6.03 -0.15 5.76
N GLN A 50 -7.14 -0.69 6.26
CA GLN A 50 -7.25 -1.18 7.64
C GLN A 50 -6.75 -2.62 7.70
N ALA A 51 -6.06 -2.98 8.79
CA ALA A 51 -5.47 -4.30 8.96
C ALA A 51 -6.54 -5.39 9.07
N ASP A 52 -7.62 -5.13 9.82
CA ASP A 52 -8.74 -6.04 10.02
C ASP A 52 -9.49 -6.33 8.71
N GLU A 53 -9.80 -5.29 7.92
CA GLU A 53 -10.42 -5.43 6.61
C GLU A 53 -9.54 -6.27 5.66
N LEU A 54 -8.22 -6.08 5.70
CA LEU A 54 -7.31 -6.89 4.89
C LEU A 54 -7.33 -8.36 5.33
N GLU A 55 -7.29 -8.63 6.64
CA GLU A 55 -7.36 -10.00 7.18
C GLU A 55 -8.68 -10.69 6.82
N ASP A 56 -9.81 -9.96 6.83
CA ASP A 56 -11.11 -10.47 6.40
C ASP A 56 -11.19 -10.76 4.90
N TRP A 57 -10.42 -10.03 4.09
CA TRP A 57 -10.32 -10.23 2.65
C TRP A 57 -9.33 -11.33 2.25
N LEU A 58 -8.29 -11.56 3.04
CA LEU A 58 -7.17 -12.42 2.66
C LEU A 58 -7.59 -13.87 2.35
N PRO A 59 -8.43 -14.56 3.15
CA PRO A 59 -8.94 -15.88 2.79
C PRO A 59 -9.71 -15.90 1.46
N LYS A 60 -10.55 -14.88 1.22
CA LYS A 60 -11.34 -14.75 -0.01
C LYS A 60 -10.44 -14.60 -1.23
N LEU A 61 -9.40 -13.77 -1.11
CA LEU A 61 -8.44 -13.55 -2.20
C LEU A 61 -7.65 -14.81 -2.55
N VAL A 62 -7.36 -15.68 -1.59
CA VAL A 62 -6.66 -16.96 -1.83
C VAL A 62 -7.54 -17.96 -2.58
N GLU A 63 -8.85 -17.94 -2.34
CA GLU A 63 -9.81 -18.84 -3.00
C GLU A 63 -10.18 -18.39 -4.42
N MET A 64 -10.03 -17.10 -4.73
CA MET A 64 -10.35 -16.54 -6.05
C MET A 64 -9.33 -16.92 -7.12
N THR A 65 -9.84 -17.17 -8.32
CA THR A 65 -9.04 -17.24 -9.54
C THR A 65 -8.49 -15.87 -9.91
N LYS A 66 -7.44 -15.85 -10.74
CA LYS A 66 -6.85 -14.62 -11.28
C LYS A 66 -7.90 -13.76 -12.01
N ASP A 67 -8.83 -14.39 -12.73
CA ASP A 67 -9.84 -13.69 -13.50
C ASP A 67 -10.91 -13.07 -12.58
N GLU A 68 -11.30 -13.76 -11.51
CA GLU A 68 -12.16 -13.17 -10.46
C GLU A 68 -11.48 -11.99 -9.76
N ILE A 69 -10.19 -12.10 -9.45
CA ILE A 69 -9.41 -10.99 -8.88
C ILE A 69 -9.33 -9.79 -9.83
N ALA A 70 -9.28 -10.03 -11.15
CA ALA A 70 -9.22 -8.96 -12.14
C ALA A 70 -10.50 -8.10 -12.16
N GLU A 71 -11.64 -8.66 -11.75
CA GLU A 71 -12.92 -7.96 -11.64
C GLU A 71 -13.08 -7.17 -10.33
N LEU A 72 -12.17 -7.34 -9.37
CA LEU A 72 -12.22 -6.61 -8.11
C LEU A 72 -11.95 -5.11 -8.28
N PRO A 73 -12.61 -4.26 -7.46
CA PRO A 73 -12.52 -2.81 -7.62
C PRO A 73 -11.09 -2.33 -7.43
N GLY A 74 -10.61 -1.52 -8.38
CA GLY A 74 -9.27 -0.93 -8.32
C GLY A 74 -8.14 -1.88 -8.74
N VAL A 75 -8.43 -3.12 -9.11
CA VAL A 75 -7.47 -4.05 -9.72
C VAL A 75 -7.40 -3.79 -11.23
N SER A 76 -6.17 -3.80 -11.77
CA SER A 76 -5.97 -3.78 -13.22
C SER A 76 -5.78 -5.23 -13.69
N PRO A 77 -6.39 -5.68 -14.79
CA PRO A 77 -6.35 -7.09 -15.20
C PRO A 77 -4.93 -7.65 -15.38
N ASP A 78 -4.01 -6.83 -15.88
CA ASP A 78 -2.59 -7.17 -16.03
C ASP A 78 -1.86 -7.39 -14.69
N ARG A 79 -2.43 -6.90 -13.59
CA ARG A 79 -1.86 -6.97 -12.23
C ARG A 79 -2.60 -7.92 -11.28
N ALA A 80 -3.71 -8.52 -11.70
CA ALA A 80 -4.49 -9.43 -10.86
C ALA A 80 -3.65 -10.55 -10.24
N HIS A 81 -2.70 -11.11 -11.02
CA HIS A 81 -1.78 -12.16 -10.57
C HIS A 81 -0.87 -11.77 -9.39
N GLN A 82 -0.74 -10.48 -9.06
CA GLN A 82 0.14 -9.98 -7.99
C GLN A 82 -0.63 -9.65 -6.70
N VAL A 83 -1.97 -9.58 -6.74
CA VAL A 83 -2.78 -9.06 -5.63
C VAL A 83 -2.63 -9.92 -4.39
N VAL A 84 -2.74 -11.24 -4.51
CA VAL A 84 -2.62 -12.18 -3.37
C VAL A 84 -1.25 -12.07 -2.72
N ALA A 85 -0.17 -12.06 -3.51
CA ALA A 85 1.18 -11.88 -2.99
C ALA A 85 1.34 -10.52 -2.29
N GLY A 86 0.78 -9.47 -2.87
CA GLY A 86 0.72 -8.14 -2.26
C GLY A 86 -0.02 -8.13 -0.92
N ALA A 87 -1.15 -8.84 -0.82
CA ALA A 87 -1.93 -8.95 0.42
C ALA A 87 -1.11 -9.64 1.53
N PHE A 88 -0.37 -10.71 1.22
CA PHE A 88 0.53 -11.34 2.18
C PHE A 88 1.68 -10.42 2.63
N VAL A 89 2.22 -9.61 1.73
CA VAL A 89 3.22 -8.59 2.08
C VAL A 89 2.62 -7.53 3.00
N ALA A 90 1.42 -7.03 2.69
CA ALA A 90 0.73 -6.04 3.52
C ALA A 90 0.38 -6.60 4.91
N SER A 91 -0.16 -7.82 5.00
CA SER A 91 -0.41 -8.51 6.29
C SER A 91 0.89 -8.75 7.08
N ALA A 92 2.00 -9.06 6.39
CA ALA A 92 3.31 -9.13 7.04
C ALA A 92 3.78 -7.78 7.59
N VAL A 93 3.55 -6.70 6.87
CA VAL A 93 3.88 -5.34 7.33
C VAL A 93 3.05 -4.96 8.54
N PHE A 94 1.74 -5.21 8.54
CA PHE A 94 0.87 -4.95 9.70
C PHE A 94 1.36 -5.66 10.96
N ASP A 95 1.63 -6.96 10.85
CA ASP A 95 2.12 -7.81 11.95
C ASP A 95 3.51 -7.39 12.46
N ILE A 96 4.48 -7.20 11.56
CA ILE A 96 5.88 -6.92 11.95
C ILE A 96 6.04 -5.54 12.59
N PHE A 97 5.26 -4.56 12.13
CA PHE A 97 5.36 -3.18 12.60
C PHE A 97 4.26 -2.80 13.60
N ASP A 98 3.42 -3.76 14.02
CA ASP A 98 2.29 -3.57 14.94
C ASP A 98 1.38 -2.40 14.50
N LEU A 99 1.01 -2.40 13.21
CA LEU A 99 0.21 -1.34 12.60
C LEU A 99 -1.25 -1.75 12.51
N THR A 100 -2.15 -0.80 12.77
CA THR A 100 -3.59 -0.99 12.58
C THR A 100 -4.07 -0.47 11.22
N GLU A 101 -3.39 0.52 10.65
CA GLU A 101 -3.75 1.12 9.37
C GLU A 101 -2.52 1.58 8.57
N LEU A 102 -2.71 1.65 7.25
CA LEU A 102 -1.80 2.31 6.31
C LEU A 102 -2.54 3.39 5.55
N GLU A 103 -2.02 4.62 5.60
CA GLU A 103 -2.53 5.69 4.75
C GLU A 103 -2.02 5.54 3.31
N ILE A 104 -2.91 5.71 2.34
CA ILE A 104 -2.59 5.54 0.94
C ILE A 104 -2.17 6.88 0.35
N CYS A 105 -0.88 7.04 0.11
CA CYS A 105 -0.36 8.23 -0.53
C CYS A 105 -0.62 8.19 -2.05
N PRO A 106 -1.18 9.26 -2.63
CA PRO A 106 -1.41 9.32 -4.07
C PRO A 106 -0.10 9.47 -4.87
N TRP A 107 0.99 9.86 -4.21
CA TRP A 107 2.31 10.10 -4.81
C TRP A 107 3.27 8.96 -4.50
N ALA A 108 4.26 8.77 -5.37
CA ALA A 108 5.29 7.76 -5.19
C ALA A 108 6.62 8.24 -5.80
N LEU A 109 7.42 7.31 -6.30
CA LEU A 109 8.75 7.59 -6.86
C LEU A 109 8.75 8.65 -7.96
N ARG A 110 7.73 8.66 -8.84
CA ARG A 110 7.66 9.63 -9.95
C ARG A 110 7.62 11.06 -9.42
N GLU A 111 6.74 11.34 -8.46
CA GLU A 111 6.63 12.65 -7.85
C GLU A 111 7.89 13.01 -7.06
N GLY A 112 8.46 12.05 -6.31
CA GLY A 112 9.71 12.26 -5.57
C GLY A 112 10.88 12.69 -6.46
N ILE A 113 11.04 12.07 -7.64
CA ILE A 113 12.07 12.45 -8.62
C ILE A 113 11.83 13.85 -9.19
N ILE A 114 10.58 14.21 -9.47
CA ILE A 114 10.24 15.54 -9.99
C ILE A 114 10.59 16.60 -8.95
N LEU A 115 10.21 16.40 -7.70
CA LEU A 115 10.50 17.33 -6.61
C LEU A 115 12.01 17.47 -6.35
N ASP A 116 12.74 16.35 -6.26
CA ASP A 116 14.20 16.36 -6.12
C ASP A 116 14.89 17.14 -7.25
N ARG A 117 14.38 17.03 -8.49
CA ARG A 117 14.90 17.80 -9.62
C ARG A 117 14.61 19.29 -9.48
N LEU A 118 13.40 19.66 -9.06
CA LEU A 118 13.00 21.05 -8.86
C LEU A 118 13.81 21.72 -7.74
N ASP A 119 14.01 21.03 -6.60
CA ASP A 119 14.80 21.52 -5.48
C ASP A 119 16.25 21.81 -5.89
N LYS A 120 16.83 20.97 -6.76
CA LYS A 120 18.18 21.18 -7.29
C LYS A 120 18.27 22.30 -8.34
N LEU A 121 17.16 22.63 -9.00
CA LEU A 121 17.10 23.77 -9.92
C LEU A 121 16.96 25.09 -9.15
N SER A 122 16.24 25.10 -8.02
CA SER A 122 16.10 26.30 -7.19
C SER A 122 17.35 26.67 -6.38
N LEU A 123 18.35 25.79 -6.33
CA LEU A 123 19.67 26.07 -5.70
C LEU A 123 20.69 26.66 -6.69
N LEU A 124 20.29 26.93 -7.94
CA LEU A 124 21.07 27.67 -8.92
C LEU A 124 20.52 29.10 -9.02
N ASP A 125 20.81 29.90 -7.99
CA ASP A 125 21.02 31.35 -8.13
C ASP A 125 22.53 31.61 -8.16
#